data_AF-A0A8C3FRJ9-F1
#
_entry.id   AF-A0A8C3FRJ9-F1
#
_cell.length_a   1.000
_cell.length_b   1.000
_cell.length_c   1.000
_cell.angle_alpha   90.00
_cell.angle_beta   90.00
_cell.angle_gamma   90.00
#
_symmetry.space_group_name_H-M   'P 1'
#
loop_
_entity.id
_entity.type
_entity.pdbx_description
1 polymer ?
#
loop_
_entity_poly.entity_id
_entity_poly.type
_entity_poly.pdbx_seq_one_letter_code
_entity_poly.pdbx_strand_id
1 'polypeptide(L)'
;MADVASGLEGLDLGALSPEQQAQLMEFKINTRIANEKYLRSHKEVELLLSGFLREVMLRRPENIPEFAAEHFTDPELPMKTQKKLAEKANQPGPTSLVMLGVTLTPPGCQPCDN
;
A
#
# COMPACT_ATOMS: atom_id res chain seq x y z
N MET A 1 18.52 -5.36 -37.05
CA MET A 1 18.11 -4.72 -35.78
C MET A 1 16.75 -4.09 -36.04
N ALA A 2 15.69 -4.56 -35.38
CA ALA A 2 14.38 -3.93 -35.53
C ALA A 2 14.42 -2.58 -34.80
N ASP A 3 14.03 -1.52 -35.51
CA ASP A 3 13.90 -0.18 -34.97
C ASP A 3 12.78 -0.16 -33.91
N VAL A 4 13.16 0.02 -32.65
CA VAL A 4 12.23 0.03 -31.49
C VAL A 4 11.29 1.23 -31.55
N ALA A 5 11.60 2.26 -32.36
CA ALA A 5 10.74 3.43 -32.52
C ALA A 5 9.48 3.16 -33.37
N SER A 6 9.58 2.29 -34.37
CA SER A 6 8.49 2.05 -35.34
C SER A 6 7.25 1.35 -34.73
N GLY A 7 7.36 0.77 -33.53
CA GLY A 7 6.25 0.10 -32.82
C GLY A 7 5.42 0.99 -31.89
N LEU A 8 5.81 2.26 -31.69
CA LEU A 8 5.20 3.18 -30.71
C LEU A 8 4.46 4.36 -31.34
N GLU A 9 4.49 4.50 -32.66
CA GLU A 9 3.84 5.60 -33.41
C GLU A 9 2.30 5.60 -33.32
N GLY A 10 1.71 4.54 -32.74
CA GLY A 10 0.26 4.38 -32.53
C GLY A 10 -0.22 4.58 -31.09
N LEU A 11 0.63 4.96 -30.14
CA LEU A 11 0.19 5.39 -28.79
C LEU A 11 -0.33 6.83 -28.82
N ASP A 12 -1.12 7.13 -29.85
CA ASP A 12 -1.78 8.40 -30.02
C ASP A 12 -2.76 8.57 -28.85
N LEU A 13 -2.62 9.66 -28.10
CA LEU A 13 -3.59 10.03 -27.06
C LEU A 13 -5.01 10.20 -27.64
N GLY A 14 -5.14 10.25 -28.97
CA GLY A 14 -6.40 10.17 -29.73
C GLY A 14 -6.81 8.78 -30.26
N ALA A 15 -6.12 7.68 -29.93
CA ALA A 15 -6.39 6.34 -30.47
C ALA A 15 -7.73 5.73 -30.04
N LEU A 16 -8.33 6.26 -28.96
CA LEU A 16 -9.63 5.80 -28.44
C LEU A 16 -10.72 6.81 -28.77
N SER A 17 -11.87 6.31 -29.25
CA SER A 17 -13.07 7.13 -29.43
C SER A 17 -13.53 7.72 -28.07
N PRO A 18 -14.28 8.83 -28.07
CA PRO A 18 -14.82 9.40 -26.83
C PRO A 18 -15.58 8.38 -25.96
N GLU A 19 -16.34 7.48 -26.58
CA GLU A 19 -17.07 6.41 -25.89
C GLU A 19 -16.12 5.40 -25.25
N GLN A 20 -15.06 5.00 -25.96
CA GLN A 20 -14.03 4.10 -25.44
C GLN A 20 -13.26 4.73 -24.27
N GLN A 21 -12.99 6.04 -24.35
CA GLN A 21 -12.37 6.77 -23.26
C GLN A 21 -13.27 6.81 -22.02
N ALA A 22 -14.57 7.04 -22.19
CA ALA A 22 -15.54 7.02 -21.10
C ALA A 22 -15.63 5.64 -20.42
N GLN A 23 -15.70 4.56 -21.21
CA GLN A 23 -15.68 3.19 -20.70
C GLN A 23 -14.37 2.86 -19.97
N LEU A 24 -13.23 3.26 -20.54
CA LEU A 24 -11.92 3.08 -19.91
C LEU A 24 -11.81 3.85 -18.60
N MET A 25 -12.38 5.05 -18.53
CA MET A 25 -12.42 5.84 -17.30
C MET A 25 -13.24 5.12 -16.22
N GLU A 26 -14.45 4.65 -16.53
CA GLU A 26 -15.30 3.90 -15.60
C GLU A 26 -14.59 2.63 -15.11
N PHE A 27 -13.98 1.88 -16.03
CA PHE A 27 -13.20 0.69 -15.71
C PHE A 27 -12.04 1.00 -14.75
N LYS A 28 -11.27 2.06 -15.00
CA LYS A 28 -10.15 2.48 -14.13
C LYS A 28 -10.63 2.89 -12.74
N ILE A 29 -11.75 3.61 -12.65
CA ILE A 29 -12.36 4.00 -11.37
C ILE A 29 -12.75 2.75 -10.58
N ASN A 30 -13.51 1.84 -11.20
CA ASN A 30 -13.95 0.60 -10.55
C ASN A 30 -12.77 -0.28 -10.13
N THR A 31 -11.74 -0.37 -10.97
CA THR A 31 -10.51 -1.10 -10.65
C THR A 31 -9.79 -0.49 -9.46
N ARG A 32 -9.67 0.85 -9.39
CA ARG A 32 -9.06 1.53 -8.26
C ARG A 32 -9.82 1.25 -6.96
N ILE A 33 -11.15 1.34 -6.99
CA ILE A 33 -12.00 1.04 -5.83
C ILE A 33 -11.80 -0.40 -5.37
N ALA A 34 -11.79 -1.36 -6.31
CA ALA A 34 -11.55 -2.77 -6.01
C ALA A 34 -10.18 -3.01 -5.38
N ASN A 35 -9.13 -2.39 -5.91
CA ASN A 35 -7.77 -2.47 -5.38
C ASN A 35 -7.69 -1.91 -3.96
N GLU A 36 -8.29 -0.74 -3.70
CA GLU A 36 -8.33 -0.15 -2.36
C GLU A 36 -9.11 -1.04 -1.37
N LYS A 37 -10.23 -1.63 -1.79
CA LYS A 37 -10.99 -2.58 -0.97
C LYS A 37 -10.16 -3.84 -0.66
N TYR A 38 -9.43 -4.36 -1.63
CA TYR A 38 -8.53 -5.50 -1.45
C TYR A 38 -7.45 -5.17 -0.42
N LEU A 39 -6.72 -4.08 -0.59
CA LEU A 39 -5.65 -3.67 0.33
C LEU A 39 -6.15 -3.37 1.76
N ARG A 40 -7.37 -2.84 1.90
CA ARG A 40 -7.98 -2.62 3.23
C ARG A 40 -8.34 -3.92 3.94
N SER A 41 -8.81 -4.93 3.20
CA SER A 41 -9.23 -6.22 3.75
C SER A 41 -8.07 -7.21 3.95
N HIS A 42 -6.98 -7.06 3.22
CA HIS A 42 -5.83 -7.98 3.23
C HIS A 42 -4.64 -7.36 3.98
N LYS A 43 -4.69 -7.43 5.32
CA LYS A 43 -3.68 -6.85 6.23
C LYS A 43 -2.30 -7.52 6.13
N GLU A 44 -2.24 -8.73 5.60
CA GLU A 44 -1.01 -9.43 5.26
C GLU A 44 -0.15 -8.63 4.27
N VAL A 45 -0.76 -7.94 3.29
CA VAL A 45 -0.04 -7.15 2.29
C VAL A 45 0.63 -5.96 2.96
N GLU A 46 -0.07 -5.29 3.88
CA GLU A 46 0.46 -4.18 4.68
C GLU A 46 1.69 -4.64 5.51
N LEU A 47 1.61 -5.82 6.13
CA LEU A 47 2.71 -6.37 6.91
C LEU A 47 3.92 -6.78 6.06
N LEU A 48 3.69 -7.40 4.91
CA LEU A 48 4.74 -7.79 3.99
C LEU A 48 5.51 -6.58 3.48
N LEU A 49 4.80 -5.54 3.03
CA LEU A 49 5.42 -4.32 2.50
C LEU A 49 6.14 -3.53 3.59
N SER A 50 5.51 -3.32 4.75
CA SER A 50 6.14 -2.58 5.85
C SER A 50 7.33 -3.33 6.47
N GLY A 51 7.28 -4.66 6.52
CA GLY A 51 8.40 -5.51 6.93
C GLY A 51 9.57 -5.40 5.96
N PHE A 52 9.30 -5.53 4.66
CA PHE A 52 10.34 -5.40 3.63
C PHE A 52 10.98 -4.01 3.64
N LEU A 53 10.19 -2.93 3.64
CA LEU A 53 10.71 -1.57 3.69
C LEU A 53 11.57 -1.31 4.94
N ARG A 54 11.15 -1.86 6.09
CA ARG A 54 11.96 -1.79 7.32
C ARG A 54 13.33 -2.43 7.11
N GLU A 55 13.38 -3.64 6.56
CA GLU A 55 14.66 -4.32 6.30
C GLU A 55 15.53 -3.56 5.29
N VAL A 56 14.94 -3.01 4.22
CA VAL A 56 15.65 -2.16 3.25
C VAL A 56 16.26 -0.94 3.92
N MET A 57 15.51 -0.23 4.77
CA MET A 57 16.01 0.96 5.47
C MET A 57 17.09 0.64 6.51
N LEU A 58 17.02 -0.53 7.14
CA LEU A 58 18.00 -1.00 8.12
C LEU A 58 19.30 -1.48 7.47
N ARG A 59 19.20 -2.29 6.41
CA ARG A 59 20.36 -2.93 5.76
C ARG A 59 20.97 -2.09 4.66
N ARG A 60 20.20 -1.16 4.08
CA ARG A 60 20.60 -0.30 2.94
C ARG A 60 21.34 -1.08 1.83
N PRO A 61 20.71 -2.11 1.25
CA PRO A 61 21.38 -2.93 0.24
C PRO A 61 21.67 -2.13 -1.03
N GLU A 62 22.78 -2.44 -1.69
CA GLU A 62 23.17 -1.81 -2.96
C GLU A 62 22.23 -2.22 -4.12
N ASN A 63 21.73 -3.46 -4.10
CA ASN A 63 20.85 -4.02 -5.12
C ASN A 63 19.47 -4.36 -4.53
N ILE A 64 18.51 -3.44 -4.66
CA ILE A 64 17.14 -3.63 -4.11
C ILE A 64 16.41 -4.82 -4.75
N PRO A 65 16.42 -5.02 -6.10
CA PRO A 65 15.77 -6.18 -6.72
C PRO A 65 16.26 -7.53 -6.21
N GLU A 66 17.58 -7.71 -6.09
CA GLU A 66 18.17 -8.96 -5.60
C GLU A 66 17.80 -9.20 -4.13
N PHE A 67 17.86 -8.15 -3.31
CA PHE A 67 17.40 -8.20 -1.93
C PHE A 67 15.91 -8.56 -1.82
N ALA A 68 15.07 -8.03 -2.71
CA ALA A 68 13.64 -8.37 -2.76
C ALA A 68 13.43 -9.84 -3.13
N ALA A 69 14.17 -10.36 -4.11
CA ALA A 69 14.08 -11.76 -4.51
C ALA A 69 14.43 -12.69 -3.35
N GLU A 70 15.53 -12.42 -2.63
CA GLU A 70 15.91 -13.19 -1.45
C GLU A 70 14.84 -13.09 -0.34
N HIS A 71 14.39 -11.88 -0.02
CA HIS A 71 13.42 -11.63 1.05
C HIS A 71 12.06 -12.28 0.80
N PHE A 72 11.51 -12.17 -0.41
CA PHE A 72 10.18 -12.70 -0.74
C PHE A 72 10.18 -14.19 -1.10
N THR A 73 11.34 -14.80 -1.33
CA THR A 73 11.48 -16.24 -1.58
C THR A 73 11.77 -17.04 -0.30
N ASP A 74 11.90 -16.39 0.87
CA ASP A 74 12.04 -17.09 2.15
C ASP A 74 10.84 -18.03 2.40
N PRO A 75 11.04 -19.36 2.47
CA PRO A 75 9.96 -20.33 2.64
C PRO A 75 9.22 -20.17 3.98
N GLU A 76 9.84 -19.53 4.97
CA GLU A 76 9.24 -19.27 6.26
C GLU A 76 8.41 -17.97 6.29
N LEU A 77 8.52 -17.13 5.26
CA LEU A 77 7.84 -15.83 5.20
C LEU A 77 6.31 -15.92 5.39
N PRO A 78 5.60 -16.91 4.81
CA PRO A 78 4.16 -17.07 5.03
C PRO A 78 3.82 -17.32 6.50
N MET A 79 4.55 -18.22 7.17
CA MET A 79 4.35 -18.55 8.57
C MET A 79 4.66 -17.34 9.48
N LYS A 80 5.76 -16.63 9.21
CA LYS A 80 6.14 -15.40 9.92
C LYS A 80 5.06 -14.32 9.78
N THR A 81 4.49 -14.18 8.58
CA THR A 81 3.43 -13.22 8.29
C THR A 81 2.14 -13.58 9.04
N GLN A 82 1.72 -14.84 9.00
CA GLN A 82 0.53 -15.31 9.72
C GLN A 82 0.65 -15.14 11.24
N LYS A 83 1.82 -15.44 11.80
CA LYS A 83 2.09 -15.22 13.22
C LYS A 83 1.94 -13.74 13.60
N LYS A 84 2.54 -12.83 12.83
CA LYS A 84 2.44 -11.37 13.05
C LYS A 84 1.00 -10.85 12.90
N LEU A 85 0.20 -11.43 12.00
CA LEU A 85 -1.22 -11.09 11.87
C LEU A 85 -2.00 -11.47 13.13
N ALA A 86 -1.79 -12.67 13.64
CA ALA A 86 -2.44 -13.13 14.87
C ALA A 86 -2.04 -12.27 16.08
N GLU A 87 -0.76 -11.91 16.19
CA GLU A 87 -0.27 -11.01 17.23
C GLU A 87 -0.92 -9.63 17.15
N LYS A 88 -1.01 -9.03 15.95
CA LYS A 88 -1.68 -7.74 15.75
C LYS A 88 -3.18 -7.81 16.05
N ALA A 89 -3.85 -8.91 15.74
CA ALA A 89 -5.27 -9.09 16.05
C ALA A 89 -5.54 -9.15 17.56
N ASN A 90 -4.57 -9.65 18.35
CA ASN A 90 -4.66 -9.76 19.80
C ASN A 90 -4.16 -8.52 20.56
N GLN A 91 -3.66 -7.49 19.86
CA GLN A 91 -3.29 -6.21 20.48
C GLN A 91 -4.54 -5.32 20.60
N PRO A 92 -4.88 -4.80 21.80
CA PRO A 92 -5.93 -3.80 21.93
C PRO A 92 -5.49 -2.55 21.15
N GLY A 93 -6.21 -2.25 20.08
CA GLY A 93 -5.92 -1.07 19.26
C GLY A 93 -6.00 0.23 20.08
N PRO A 94 -5.42 1.34 19.60
CA PRO A 94 -5.47 2.62 20.30
C PRO A 94 -6.89 3.11 20.56
N THR A 95 -7.87 2.64 19.78
CA THR A 95 -9.31 2.88 20.00
C THR A 95 -9.84 2.27 21.30
N SER A 96 -9.18 1.24 21.84
CA SER A 96 -9.51 0.65 23.14
C SER A 96 -9.04 1.52 24.31
N LEU A 97 -8.01 2.36 24.13
CA LEU A 97 -7.52 3.26 25.18
C LEU A 97 -8.42 4.49 25.35
N VAL A 98 -9.18 4.87 24.31
CA VAL A 98 -10.20 5.93 24.40
C VAL A 98 -11.44 5.46 25.17
N MET A 99 -11.69 4.14 25.24
CA MET A 99 -12.76 3.56 26.07
C MET A 99 -12.34 3.33 27.53
N LEU A 100 -11.04 3.39 27.83
CA LEU A 100 -10.49 3.37 29.19
C LEU A 100 -10.24 4.79 29.71
N GLY A 101 -11.22 5.69 29.57
CA GLY A 101 -11.39 6.86 30.44
C GLY A 101 -10.21 7.83 30.65
N VAL A 102 -9.13 7.79 29.86
CA VAL A 102 -8.08 8.81 29.94
C VAL A 102 -8.42 9.89 28.93
N THR A 103 -9.20 10.88 29.38
CA THR A 103 -9.32 12.15 28.68
C THR A 103 -7.96 12.83 28.70
N LEU A 104 -7.13 12.60 27.68
CA LEU A 104 -6.05 13.52 27.36
C LEU A 104 -6.71 14.79 26.82
N THR A 105 -7.07 15.69 27.72
CA THR A 105 -7.33 17.09 27.37
C THR A 105 -6.08 17.63 26.67
N PRO A 106 -6.19 18.12 25.42
CA PRO A 106 -5.05 18.76 24.76
C PRO A 106 -4.65 20.02 25.55
N PRO A 107 -3.34 20.29 25.74
CA PRO A 107 -2.92 21.50 26.42
C PRO A 107 -3.19 22.72 25.53
N GLY A 108 -4.14 23.55 25.96
CA GLY A 108 -4.21 24.99 25.69
C GLY A 108 -4.18 25.45 24.23
N CYS A 109 -5.34 25.49 23.58
CA CYS A 109 -5.61 26.60 22.67
C CYS A 109 -6.32 27.70 23.47
N GLN A 110 -5.60 28.77 23.79
CA GLN A 110 -6.21 30.01 24.28
C GLN A 110 -7.22 30.52 23.25
N PRO A 111 -8.43 30.96 23.67
CA PRO A 111 -9.36 31.62 22.76
C PRO A 111 -8.73 32.92 22.25
N CYS A 112 -8.81 33.17 20.95
CA CYS A 112 -8.60 34.51 20.41
C CYS A 112 -9.76 35.38 20.89
N ASP A 113 -9.51 36.27 21.85
CA ASP A 113 -10.44 37.35 22.19
C ASP A 113 -10.61 38.29 20.98
N ASN A 114 -11.87 38.64 20.68
CA ASN A 114 -12.23 39.66 19.68
C ASN A 114 -11.94 41.07 20.20
#